data_AF-R0FWL3-F1
#
_entry.id   AF-R0FWL3-F1
#
_cell.length_a   1.000
_cell.length_b   1.000
_cell.length_c   1.000
_cell.angle_alpha   90.00
_cell.angle_beta   90.00
_cell.angle_gamma   90.00
#
_symmetry.space_group_name_H-M   'P 1'
#
loop_
_entity.id
_entity.type
_entity.pdbx_description
1 polymer ?
#
loop_
_entity_poly.entity_id
_entity_poly.type
_entity_poly.pdbx_seq_one_letter_code
_entity_poly.pdbx_strand_id
1 'polypeptide(L)'
;MVVIFLAAVLEEFPDIIFAYGYSDEYSFVFKKTSRFYQRRASKILSLVASFFAAVYVAKWKQFFPQKKLEYAPSFTSKVVSCASAEVLQAYLAWRQQDCHANNQYDTCFWMLVKSGKSISETHEVLKDTQKQQKNELLFQNFGINYKTLPELFRQGSCLFKKKVEETVKHDENGNPVKRLRRKAVLVHSENIAGRNFWNEQPSLYNDLGHFTKDIGKTEPEFIRSFQFENKLLPLTWVVVRIDGCHFHRFSDVHEFEKPNDEQALKLMNSCAVAVLKEFEDIHFAYGVSDEYSFVLKKESELYKRQSSKIISAITSFFTSTYVLQWGEFFPHKEMKYPPSFDGRAVCYPTYNILLDYLAWRQVDCHINNQYNTCFWMLVKSGKTKTQSQDYLKGTQTREKNELLSCQFGIEYNSLPLIFRMGSSVFHLKEAVAVESGEVSGKKLKGEVVVHHCNIIERCFWEEHPHILSLLNSHKTATF
;
A
#
# COMPACT_ATOMS: atom_id res chain seq x y z
N MET A 1 16.05 0.93 -11.47
CA MET A 1 14.72 1.08 -10.83
C MET A 1 14.69 0.46 -9.43
N VAL A 2 14.84 -0.88 -9.29
CA VAL A 2 14.95 -1.62 -8.01
C VAL A 2 15.75 -0.89 -6.93
N VAL A 3 16.98 -0.46 -7.25
CA VAL A 3 17.91 0.20 -6.32
C VAL A 3 17.34 1.49 -5.72
N ILE A 4 16.70 2.35 -6.52
CA ILE A 4 16.18 3.63 -6.04
C ILE A 4 15.00 3.42 -5.10
N PHE A 5 14.17 2.41 -5.37
CA PHE A 5 13.04 2.07 -4.50
C PHE A 5 13.53 1.54 -3.16
N LEU A 6 14.51 0.63 -3.18
CA LEU A 6 15.14 0.15 -1.95
C LEU A 6 15.77 1.29 -1.15
N ALA A 7 16.46 2.22 -1.81
CA ALA A 7 17.08 3.37 -1.16
C ALA A 7 16.02 4.28 -0.50
N ALA A 8 14.96 4.63 -1.23
CA ALA A 8 13.89 5.48 -0.71
C ALA A 8 13.19 4.85 0.50
N VAL A 9 12.88 3.55 0.46
CA VAL A 9 12.28 2.84 1.60
C VAL A 9 13.24 2.81 2.80
N LEU A 10 14.54 2.58 2.57
CA LEU A 10 15.53 2.63 3.65
C LEU A 10 15.63 4.02 4.28
N GLU A 11 15.52 5.08 3.49
CA GLU A 11 15.54 6.46 3.96
C GLU A 11 14.30 6.80 4.79
N GLU A 12 13.12 6.44 4.29
CA GLU A 12 11.83 6.72 4.94
C GLU A 12 11.62 5.92 6.23
N PHE A 13 12.11 4.68 6.29
CA PHE A 13 11.97 3.81 7.46
C PHE A 13 13.33 3.51 8.10
N PRO A 14 13.81 4.37 9.03
CA PRO A 14 15.10 4.20 9.69
C PRO A 14 15.33 2.88 10.42
N ASP A 15 14.25 2.18 10.79
CA ASP A 15 14.29 0.89 11.46
C ASP A 15 14.60 -0.28 10.52
N ILE A 16 14.52 -0.07 9.20
CA ILE A 16 15.00 -1.03 8.19
C ILE A 16 16.52 -0.90 8.09
N ILE A 17 17.21 -2.01 8.36
CA ILE A 17 18.67 -2.07 8.41
C ILE A 17 19.27 -2.72 7.18
N PHE A 18 18.49 -3.56 6.50
CA PHE A 18 18.89 -4.25 5.28
C PHE A 18 17.68 -4.40 4.36
N ALA A 19 17.92 -4.20 3.06
CA ALA A 19 16.98 -4.41 1.98
C ALA A 19 17.59 -5.38 0.97
N TYR A 20 16.74 -6.24 0.42
CA TYR A 20 17.08 -7.09 -0.70
C TYR A 20 15.94 -7.06 -1.71
N GLY A 21 16.25 -6.90 -3.00
CA GLY A 21 15.25 -6.90 -4.05
C GLY A 21 15.76 -7.48 -5.35
N TYR A 22 14.88 -8.19 -6.04
CA TYR A 22 15.10 -8.74 -7.37
C TYR A 22 13.75 -8.86 -8.08
N SER A 23 13.74 -8.73 -9.41
CA SER A 23 12.48 -8.72 -10.18
C SER A 23 11.47 -7.72 -9.57
N ASP A 24 10.30 -8.22 -9.21
CA ASP A 24 9.14 -7.58 -8.58
C ASP A 24 9.05 -7.87 -7.07
N GLU A 25 10.03 -8.56 -6.50
CA GLU A 25 9.99 -8.97 -5.11
C GLU A 25 11.06 -8.30 -4.24
N TYR A 26 10.64 -7.89 -3.04
CA TYR A 26 11.44 -7.07 -2.13
C TYR A 26 11.30 -7.55 -0.69
N SER A 27 12.42 -7.57 0.02
CA SER A 27 12.52 -7.97 1.42
C SER A 27 13.20 -6.86 2.21
N PHE A 28 12.56 -6.44 3.30
CA PHE A 28 13.04 -5.39 4.19
C PHE A 28 13.20 -5.95 5.60
N VAL A 29 14.44 -5.94 6.10
CA VAL A 29 14.79 -6.46 7.42
C VAL A 29 14.79 -5.31 8.42
N PHE A 30 13.88 -5.40 9.39
CA PHE A 30 13.81 -4.47 10.51
C PHE A 30 14.79 -4.89 11.61
N LYS A 31 15.41 -3.92 12.28
CA LYS A 31 16.25 -4.20 13.46
C LYS A 31 15.46 -4.94 14.54
N LYS A 32 16.11 -5.87 15.24
CA LYS A 32 15.44 -6.74 16.24
C LYS A 32 14.74 -5.94 17.36
N THR A 33 15.31 -4.79 17.72
CA THR A 33 14.84 -3.86 18.77
C THR A 33 13.80 -2.85 18.29
N SER A 34 13.35 -2.93 17.03
CA SER A 34 12.37 -2.00 16.47
C SER A 34 11.10 -1.93 17.32
N ARG A 35 10.65 -0.70 17.59
CA ARG A 35 9.35 -0.40 18.21
C ARG A 35 8.39 0.25 17.20
N PHE A 36 8.74 0.23 15.92
CA PHE A 36 7.97 0.87 14.85
C PHE A 36 6.51 0.39 14.88
N TYR A 37 5.59 1.33 15.12
CA TYR A 37 4.16 1.08 15.37
C TYR A 37 3.85 -0.06 16.35
N GLN A 38 4.66 -0.21 17.41
CA GLN A 38 4.54 -1.29 18.39
C GLN A 38 4.59 -2.69 17.76
N ARG A 39 5.28 -2.84 16.62
CA ARG A 39 5.39 -4.07 15.84
C ARG A 39 4.06 -4.64 15.35
N ARG A 40 3.02 -3.80 15.23
CA ARG A 40 1.74 -4.21 14.64
C ARG A 40 1.95 -4.56 13.16
N ALA A 41 1.76 -5.84 12.83
CA ALA A 41 2.04 -6.35 11.50
C ALA A 41 1.27 -5.61 10.40
N SER A 42 -0.01 -5.31 10.61
CA SER A 42 -0.85 -4.57 9.66
C SER A 42 -0.29 -3.19 9.32
N LYS A 43 0.16 -2.42 10.33
CA LYS A 43 0.80 -1.11 10.13
C LYS A 43 2.10 -1.24 9.34
N ILE A 44 2.96 -2.20 9.70
CA ILE A 44 4.25 -2.40 9.03
C ILE A 44 4.06 -2.75 7.55
N LEU A 45 3.26 -3.78 7.26
CA LEU A 45 3.09 -4.26 5.90
C LEU A 45 2.40 -3.23 5.00
N SER A 46 1.40 -2.51 5.52
CA SER A 46 0.65 -1.55 4.71
C SER A 46 1.46 -0.30 4.43
N LEU A 47 2.18 0.24 5.43
CA LEU A 47 2.98 1.45 5.25
C LEU A 47 4.14 1.24 4.30
N VAL A 48 4.87 0.12 4.45
CA VAL A 48 5.99 -0.18 3.54
C VAL A 48 5.48 -0.42 2.12
N ALA A 49 4.40 -1.19 1.94
CA ALA A 49 3.83 -1.44 0.60
C ALA A 49 3.26 -0.18 -0.04
N SER A 50 2.53 0.64 0.73
CA SER A 50 1.97 1.91 0.30
C SER A 50 3.06 2.90 -0.11
N PHE A 51 4.06 3.13 0.73
CA PHE A 51 5.17 4.03 0.40
C PHE A 51 5.96 3.53 -0.81
N PHE A 52 6.24 2.23 -0.88
CA PHE A 52 6.92 1.63 -2.03
C PHE A 52 6.16 1.89 -3.33
N ALA A 53 4.83 1.70 -3.32
CA ALA A 53 3.98 1.97 -4.47
C ALA A 53 3.96 3.46 -4.85
N ALA A 54 3.93 4.35 -3.86
CA ALA A 54 4.00 5.79 -4.07
C ALA A 54 5.30 6.21 -4.77
N VAL A 55 6.44 5.71 -4.27
CA VAL A 55 7.77 5.97 -4.85
C VAL A 55 7.86 5.40 -6.26
N TYR A 56 7.30 4.21 -6.50
CA TYR A 56 7.29 3.59 -7.83
C TYR A 56 6.67 4.53 -8.87
N VAL A 57 5.48 5.07 -8.58
CA VAL A 57 4.78 5.99 -9.47
C VAL A 57 5.52 7.32 -9.58
N ALA A 58 5.91 7.91 -8.45
CA ALA A 58 6.57 9.22 -8.42
C ALA A 58 7.89 9.24 -9.21
N LYS A 59 8.63 8.13 -9.21
CA LYS A 59 9.92 8.01 -9.91
C LYS A 59 9.80 7.42 -11.32
N TRP A 60 8.59 7.05 -11.78
CA TRP A 60 8.41 6.40 -13.07
C TRP A 60 9.00 7.21 -14.23
N LYS A 61 8.66 8.50 -14.33
CA LYS A 61 9.16 9.39 -15.40
C LYS A 61 10.68 9.58 -15.38
N GLN A 62 11.34 9.42 -14.22
CA GLN A 62 12.80 9.49 -14.13
C GLN A 62 13.47 8.31 -14.84
N PHE A 63 12.85 7.12 -14.82
CA PHE A 63 13.38 5.92 -15.47
C PHE A 63 12.87 5.71 -16.88
N PHE A 64 11.63 6.11 -17.15
CA PHE A 64 10.99 5.96 -18.45
C PHE A 64 10.41 7.30 -18.92
N PRO A 65 11.26 8.27 -19.33
CA PRO A 65 10.80 9.63 -19.67
C PRO A 65 9.75 9.67 -20.79
N GLN A 66 9.79 8.70 -21.70
CA GLN A 66 8.91 8.61 -22.86
C GLN A 66 7.75 7.62 -22.69
N LYS A 67 7.65 6.91 -21.55
CA LYS A 67 6.55 5.96 -21.32
C LYS A 67 5.63 6.50 -20.24
N LYS A 68 4.34 6.62 -20.56
CA LYS A 68 3.32 6.88 -19.55
C LYS A 68 3.08 5.61 -18.73
N LEU A 69 2.88 5.75 -17.42
CA LEU A 69 2.42 4.67 -16.58
C LEU A 69 0.89 4.59 -16.72
N GLU A 70 0.40 3.58 -17.44
CA GLU A 70 -1.04 3.46 -17.73
C GLU A 70 -1.83 2.85 -16.58
N TYR A 71 -1.19 2.04 -15.73
CA TYR A 71 -1.85 1.33 -14.63
C TYR A 71 -1.14 1.58 -13.31
N ALA A 72 -1.93 1.83 -12.26
CA ALA A 72 -1.44 1.99 -10.91
C ALA A 72 -0.99 0.62 -10.36
N PRO A 73 0.27 0.46 -9.91
CA PRO A 73 0.73 -0.81 -9.37
C PRO A 73 0.08 -1.14 -8.02
N SER A 74 -0.17 -2.43 -7.80
CA SER A 74 -0.64 -3.01 -6.53
C SER A 74 0.40 -4.01 -6.03
N PHE A 75 0.73 -3.94 -4.74
CA PHE A 75 1.72 -4.80 -4.11
C PHE A 75 1.12 -5.54 -2.92
N THR A 76 1.32 -6.85 -2.90
CA THR A 76 1.05 -7.64 -1.70
C THR A 76 2.27 -7.67 -0.80
N SER A 77 2.05 -7.66 0.50
CA SER A 77 3.10 -7.64 1.52
C SER A 77 2.70 -8.50 2.70
N LYS A 78 3.70 -9.03 3.40
CA LYS A 78 3.55 -9.83 4.61
C LYS A 78 4.71 -9.59 5.56
N VAL A 79 4.46 -9.75 6.85
CA VAL A 79 5.50 -9.73 7.88
C VAL A 79 5.91 -11.17 8.17
N VAL A 80 7.22 -11.46 8.08
CA VAL A 80 7.79 -12.75 8.47
C VAL A 80 8.51 -12.58 9.81
N SER A 81 8.01 -13.27 10.82
CA SER A 81 8.58 -13.21 12.17
C SER A 81 9.75 -14.17 12.29
N CYS A 82 10.96 -13.67 12.02
CA CYS A 82 12.18 -14.46 12.21
C CYS A 82 12.50 -14.54 13.72
N ALA A 83 12.33 -15.72 14.31
CA ALA A 83 12.53 -15.94 15.74
C ALA A 83 14.00 -15.80 16.18
N SER A 84 14.95 -16.06 15.28
CA SER A 84 16.38 -15.98 15.53
C SER A 84 17.15 -15.49 14.31
N ALA A 85 18.46 -15.26 14.49
CA ALA A 85 19.36 -14.88 13.40
C ALA A 85 19.47 -16.00 12.35
N GLU A 86 19.43 -17.26 12.77
CA GLU A 86 19.45 -18.44 11.89
C GLU A 86 18.23 -18.47 10.97
N VAL A 87 17.04 -18.12 11.50
CA VAL A 87 15.81 -18.06 10.70
C VAL A 87 15.89 -16.94 9.67
N LEU A 88 16.41 -15.77 10.05
CA LEU A 88 16.64 -14.66 9.12
C LEU A 88 17.65 -15.05 8.04
N GLN A 89 18.76 -15.66 8.42
CA GLN A 89 19.80 -16.11 7.51
C GLN A 89 19.24 -17.14 6.51
N ALA A 90 18.43 -18.08 6.98
CA ALA A 90 17.78 -19.07 6.14
C ALA A 90 16.75 -18.41 5.19
N TYR A 91 16.00 -17.41 5.66
CA TYR A 91 15.09 -16.63 4.81
C TYR A 91 15.85 -15.91 3.69
N LEU A 92 16.95 -15.24 4.01
CA LEU A 92 17.77 -14.52 3.03
C LEU A 92 18.41 -15.47 2.00
N ALA A 93 18.91 -16.62 2.44
CA ALA A 93 19.44 -17.65 1.55
C ALA A 93 18.36 -18.18 0.59
N TRP A 94 17.17 -18.46 1.11
CA TRP A 94 16.02 -18.86 0.29
C TRP A 94 15.66 -17.79 -0.75
N ARG A 95 15.58 -16.50 -0.34
CA ARG A 95 15.28 -15.40 -1.26
C ARG A 95 16.33 -15.25 -2.37
N GLN A 96 17.61 -15.44 -2.05
CA GLN A 96 18.66 -15.37 -3.04
C GLN A 96 18.68 -16.58 -3.99
N GLN A 97 18.37 -17.77 -3.49
CA GLN A 97 18.20 -18.96 -4.32
C GLN A 97 17.04 -18.79 -5.30
N ASP A 98 15.93 -18.22 -4.83
CA ASP A 98 14.74 -17.92 -5.65
C ASP A 98 15.06 -16.90 -6.75
N CYS A 99 15.79 -15.82 -6.41
CA CYS A 99 16.33 -14.88 -7.41
C CYS A 99 17.11 -15.58 -8.52
N HIS A 100 18.03 -16.47 -8.15
CA HIS A 100 18.87 -17.18 -9.11
C HIS A 100 18.07 -18.14 -9.98
N ALA A 101 17.16 -18.92 -9.37
CA ALA A 101 16.36 -19.92 -10.06
C ALA A 101 15.38 -19.27 -11.05
N ASN A 102 14.70 -18.19 -10.64
CA ASN A 102 13.74 -17.47 -11.46
C ASN A 102 14.45 -16.74 -12.61
N ASN A 103 15.55 -16.02 -12.34
CA ASN A 103 16.26 -15.33 -13.41
C ASN A 103 16.83 -16.30 -14.46
N GLN A 104 17.38 -17.45 -14.03
CA GLN A 104 17.87 -18.47 -14.96
C GLN A 104 16.72 -19.05 -15.79
N TYR A 105 15.58 -19.37 -15.16
CA TYR A 105 14.39 -19.84 -15.87
C TYR A 105 13.90 -18.82 -16.90
N ASP A 106 13.74 -17.55 -16.49
CA ASP A 106 13.25 -16.47 -17.35
C ASP A 106 14.21 -16.21 -18.53
N THR A 107 15.51 -16.30 -18.29
CA THR A 107 16.51 -16.15 -19.35
C THR A 107 16.33 -17.26 -20.39
N CYS A 108 16.20 -18.52 -19.98
CA CYS A 108 15.91 -19.62 -20.91
C CYS A 108 14.58 -19.39 -21.63
N PHE A 109 13.53 -19.02 -20.88
CA PHE A 109 12.18 -18.85 -21.37
C PHE A 109 12.14 -17.80 -22.49
N TRP A 110 12.67 -16.60 -22.24
CA TRP A 110 12.64 -15.53 -23.23
C TRP A 110 13.57 -15.78 -24.42
N MET A 111 14.67 -16.52 -24.25
CA MET A 111 15.51 -16.90 -25.39
C MET A 111 14.82 -17.92 -26.31
N LEU A 112 14.11 -18.89 -25.74
CA LEU A 112 13.31 -19.86 -26.50
C LEU A 112 12.14 -19.20 -27.24
N VAL A 113 11.44 -18.27 -26.56
CA VAL A 113 10.38 -17.48 -27.21
C VAL A 113 10.95 -16.62 -28.35
N LYS A 114 12.09 -15.96 -28.14
CA LYS A 114 12.77 -15.18 -29.18
C LYS A 114 13.27 -16.04 -30.35
N SER A 115 13.57 -17.33 -30.12
CA SER A 115 13.93 -18.26 -31.19
C SER A 115 12.71 -18.83 -31.94
N GLY A 116 11.50 -18.34 -31.67
CA GLY A 116 10.28 -18.70 -32.39
C GLY A 116 9.44 -19.80 -31.75
N LYS A 117 9.78 -20.30 -30.54
CA LYS A 117 8.89 -21.21 -29.81
C LYS A 117 7.69 -20.45 -29.25
N SER A 118 6.54 -21.11 -29.23
CA SER A 118 5.37 -20.57 -28.52
C SER A 118 5.59 -20.58 -27.00
N ILE A 119 4.79 -19.79 -26.29
CA ILE A 119 4.80 -19.74 -24.82
C ILE A 119 4.51 -21.14 -24.24
N SER A 120 3.54 -21.87 -24.79
CA SER A 120 3.15 -23.20 -24.32
C SER A 120 4.28 -24.22 -24.49
N GLU A 121 4.90 -24.25 -25.67
CA GLU A 121 6.04 -25.15 -25.93
C GLU A 121 7.23 -24.81 -25.03
N THR A 122 7.46 -23.53 -24.78
CA THR A 122 8.56 -23.09 -23.91
C THR A 122 8.35 -23.57 -22.48
N HIS A 123 7.12 -23.48 -21.96
CA HIS A 123 6.79 -24.02 -20.64
C HIS A 123 7.05 -25.53 -20.56
N GLU A 124 6.63 -26.31 -21.56
CA GLU A 124 6.86 -27.76 -21.57
C GLU A 124 8.35 -28.10 -21.70
N VAL A 125 9.13 -27.36 -22.51
CA VAL A 125 10.58 -27.56 -22.63
C VAL A 125 11.30 -27.30 -21.29
N LEU A 126 10.88 -26.27 -20.54
CA LEU A 126 11.53 -25.89 -19.29
C LEU A 126 10.96 -26.60 -18.06
N LYS A 127 9.88 -27.36 -18.22
CA LYS A 127 9.24 -28.11 -17.16
C LYS A 127 10.21 -29.11 -16.54
N ASP A 128 10.27 -29.12 -15.21
CA ASP A 128 11.12 -30.01 -14.41
C ASP A 128 12.63 -29.96 -14.73
N THR A 129 13.08 -28.95 -15.47
CA THR A 129 14.51 -28.79 -15.81
C THR A 129 15.33 -28.38 -14.60
N GLN A 130 16.46 -29.06 -14.41
CA GLN A 130 17.43 -28.75 -13.37
C GLN A 130 18.35 -27.59 -13.78
N LYS A 131 19.02 -26.99 -12.79
CA LYS A 131 19.96 -25.87 -12.99
C LYS A 131 21.03 -26.17 -14.04
N GLN A 132 21.56 -27.39 -14.09
CA GLN A 132 22.59 -27.78 -15.05
C GLN A 132 22.02 -27.84 -16.48
N GLN A 133 20.85 -28.43 -16.66
CA GLN A 133 20.16 -28.51 -17.96
C GLN A 133 19.83 -27.10 -18.50
N LYS A 134 19.40 -26.17 -17.63
CA LYS A 134 19.18 -24.77 -18.02
C LYS A 134 20.46 -24.07 -18.47
N ASN A 135 21.58 -24.29 -17.77
CA ASN A 135 22.88 -23.75 -18.19
C ASN A 135 23.33 -24.32 -19.53
N GLU A 136 23.16 -25.63 -19.72
CA GLU A 136 23.51 -26.30 -20.97
C GLU A 136 22.66 -25.78 -22.13
N LEU A 137 21.35 -25.62 -21.93
CA LEU A 137 20.44 -25.04 -22.91
C LEU A 137 20.85 -23.61 -23.29
N LEU A 138 21.17 -22.76 -22.31
CA LEU A 138 21.64 -21.39 -22.59
C LEU A 138 22.96 -21.38 -23.37
N PHE A 139 23.89 -22.26 -23.01
CA PHE A 139 25.21 -22.31 -23.62
C PHE A 139 25.16 -22.91 -25.03
N GLN A 140 24.55 -24.08 -25.21
CA GLN A 140 24.52 -24.81 -26.47
C GLN A 140 23.62 -24.13 -27.51
N ASN A 141 22.43 -23.70 -27.12
CA ASN A 141 21.45 -23.18 -28.08
C ASN A 141 21.63 -21.68 -28.35
N PHE A 142 22.21 -20.95 -27.40
CA PHE A 142 22.26 -19.48 -27.46
C PHE A 142 23.65 -18.89 -27.23
N GLY A 143 24.67 -19.70 -26.92
CA GLY A 143 26.02 -19.20 -26.63
C GLY A 143 26.10 -18.37 -25.34
N ILE A 144 25.10 -18.45 -24.46
CA ILE A 144 25.02 -17.63 -23.25
C ILE A 144 25.62 -18.40 -22.08
N ASN A 145 26.71 -17.89 -21.52
CA ASN A 145 27.20 -18.33 -20.21
C ASN A 145 26.46 -17.57 -19.11
N TYR A 146 25.56 -18.25 -18.38
CA TYR A 146 24.80 -17.60 -17.32
C TYR A 146 25.70 -16.90 -16.29
N LYS A 147 26.88 -17.43 -15.95
CA LYS A 147 27.77 -16.80 -14.96
C LYS A 147 28.31 -15.43 -15.36
N THR A 148 28.34 -15.12 -16.66
CA THR A 148 28.86 -13.83 -17.16
C THR A 148 27.77 -12.77 -17.27
N LEU A 149 26.50 -13.11 -17.02
CA LEU A 149 25.42 -12.12 -16.98
C LEU A 149 25.62 -11.13 -15.82
N PRO A 150 25.12 -9.89 -15.94
CA PRO A 150 25.26 -8.88 -14.90
C PRO A 150 24.77 -9.38 -13.52
N GLU A 151 25.56 -9.09 -12.48
CA GLU A 151 25.31 -9.57 -11.12
C GLU A 151 23.95 -9.11 -10.58
N LEU A 152 23.49 -7.92 -10.97
CA LEU A 152 22.16 -7.40 -10.65
C LEU A 152 21.05 -8.42 -10.93
N PHE A 153 21.13 -9.13 -12.06
CA PHE A 153 20.11 -10.11 -12.46
C PHE A 153 20.29 -11.44 -11.73
N ARG A 154 21.54 -11.87 -11.53
CA ARG A 154 21.85 -13.19 -10.97
C ARG A 154 21.74 -13.26 -9.44
N GLN A 155 22.01 -12.14 -8.79
CA GLN A 155 22.20 -12.07 -7.34
C GLN A 155 21.21 -11.13 -6.66
N GLY A 156 20.49 -10.31 -7.43
CA GLY A 156 19.63 -9.25 -6.91
C GLY A 156 20.43 -8.07 -6.39
N SER A 157 19.74 -7.07 -5.85
CA SER A 157 20.34 -5.88 -5.23
C SER A 157 20.19 -5.95 -3.73
N CYS A 158 21.27 -5.78 -2.98
CA CYS A 158 21.18 -5.54 -1.54
C CYS A 158 21.58 -4.11 -1.18
N LEU A 159 20.82 -3.50 -0.28
CA LEU A 159 21.12 -2.20 0.28
C LEU A 159 21.14 -2.26 1.80
N PHE A 160 22.13 -1.62 2.40
CA PHE A 160 22.18 -1.40 3.83
C PHE A 160 22.87 -0.08 4.13
N LYS A 161 22.65 0.46 5.33
CA LYS A 161 23.25 1.74 5.72
C LYS A 161 24.66 1.51 6.23
N LYS A 162 25.66 2.18 5.66
CA LYS A 162 27.03 2.23 6.19
C LYS A 162 27.30 3.61 6.79
N LYS A 163 28.08 3.65 7.87
CA LYS A 163 28.62 4.90 8.42
C LYS A 163 29.74 5.37 7.50
N VAL A 164 29.57 6.51 6.85
CA VAL A 164 30.53 7.13 5.94
C VAL A 164 30.88 8.51 6.48
N GLU A 165 32.17 8.86 6.49
CA GLU A 165 32.61 10.22 6.77
C GLU A 165 32.30 11.12 5.56
N GLU A 166 31.59 12.20 5.80
CA GLU A 166 31.26 13.17 4.77
C GLU A 166 31.65 14.58 5.23
N THR A 167 32.33 15.31 4.36
CA THR A 167 32.61 16.74 4.56
C THR A 167 31.31 17.52 4.43
N VAL A 168 30.84 18.10 5.53
CA VAL A 168 29.56 18.84 5.57
C VAL A 168 29.75 20.31 5.25
N LYS A 169 30.88 20.88 5.66
CA LYS A 169 31.29 22.25 5.39
C LYS A 169 32.80 22.36 5.56
N HIS A 170 33.38 23.47 5.10
CA HIS A 170 34.74 23.85 5.47
C HIS A 170 34.66 24.82 6.66
N ASP A 171 35.62 24.74 7.59
CA ASP A 171 35.76 25.74 8.66
C ASP A 171 36.31 27.07 8.10
N GLU A 172 36.43 28.08 8.95
CA GLU A 172 36.94 29.42 8.56
C GLU A 172 38.37 29.40 8.02
N ASN A 173 39.11 28.31 8.27
CA ASN A 173 40.48 28.07 7.78
C ASN A 173 40.52 27.16 6.54
N GLY A 174 39.36 26.80 5.97
CA GLY A 174 39.26 25.93 4.80
C GLY A 174 39.40 24.43 5.08
N ASN A 175 39.47 24.00 6.34
CA ASN A 175 39.57 22.57 6.67
C ASN A 175 38.20 21.88 6.56
N PRO A 176 38.13 20.65 6.00
CA PRO A 176 36.88 19.92 5.88
C PRO A 176 36.35 19.45 7.23
N VAL A 177 35.17 19.96 7.63
CA VAL A 177 34.43 19.48 8.79
C VAL A 177 33.69 18.20 8.41
N LYS A 178 34.29 17.06 8.75
CA LYS A 178 33.72 15.74 8.51
C LYS A 178 32.69 15.37 9.57
N ARG A 179 31.57 14.80 9.15
CA ARG A 179 30.59 14.15 10.04
C ARG A 179 30.33 12.73 9.57
N LEU A 180 30.18 11.83 10.53
CA LEU A 180 29.74 10.47 10.26
C LEU A 180 28.24 10.48 9.91
N ARG A 181 27.89 10.09 8.69
CA ARG A 181 26.49 9.91 8.27
C ARG A 181 26.22 8.48 7.86
N ARG A 182 24.99 8.00 8.13
CA ARG A 182 24.53 6.70 7.64
C ARG A 182 24.03 6.90 6.20
N LYS A 183 24.72 6.33 5.21
CA LYS A 183 24.30 6.34 3.79
C LYS A 183 23.98 4.93 3.33
N ALA A 184 22.97 4.79 2.48
CA ALA A 184 22.67 3.51 1.84
C ALA A 184 23.81 3.15 0.87
N VAL A 185 24.30 1.91 0.96
CA VAL A 185 25.31 1.34 0.07
C VAL A 185 24.65 0.22 -0.71
N LEU A 186 24.74 0.29 -2.04
CA LEU A 186 24.33 -0.79 -2.94
C LEU A 186 25.47 -1.81 -3.05
N VAL A 187 25.14 -3.08 -2.87
CA VAL A 187 26.06 -4.20 -3.07
C VAL A 187 25.37 -5.30 -3.89
N HIS A 188 26.15 -6.03 -4.68
CA HIS A 188 25.80 -7.32 -5.26
C HIS A 188 26.73 -8.36 -4.64
N SER A 189 26.19 -9.47 -4.16
CA SER A 189 26.97 -10.49 -3.42
C SER A 189 26.44 -11.88 -3.72
N GLU A 190 27.33 -12.84 -3.95
CA GLU A 190 26.95 -14.22 -4.28
C GLU A 190 26.24 -14.92 -3.11
N ASN A 191 26.50 -14.46 -1.89
CA ASN A 191 25.98 -15.04 -0.67
C ASN A 191 25.60 -13.94 0.34
N ILE A 192 24.41 -13.36 0.18
CA ILE A 192 23.87 -12.36 1.13
C ILE A 192 23.47 -12.99 2.46
N ALA A 193 23.46 -14.31 2.60
CA ALA A 193 23.23 -14.99 3.86
C ALA A 193 24.54 -15.43 4.52
N GLY A 194 25.68 -15.19 3.88
CA GLY A 194 26.98 -15.64 4.36
C GLY A 194 27.43 -14.86 5.60
N ARG A 195 28.13 -15.56 6.49
CA ARG A 195 28.71 -14.95 7.69
C ARG A 195 29.66 -13.80 7.35
N ASN A 196 30.47 -13.97 6.30
CA ASN A 196 31.46 -12.95 5.89
C ASN A 196 30.73 -11.68 5.45
N PHE A 197 29.68 -11.82 4.62
CA PHE A 197 28.89 -10.69 4.14
C PHE A 197 28.30 -9.86 5.30
N TRP A 198 27.72 -10.50 6.32
CA TRP A 198 27.11 -9.80 7.45
C TRP A 198 28.11 -9.29 8.49
N ASN A 199 29.07 -10.13 8.86
CA ASN A 199 29.98 -9.83 9.97
C ASN A 199 31.08 -8.83 9.57
N GLU A 200 31.42 -8.70 8.29
CA GLU A 200 32.35 -7.68 7.80
C GLU A 200 31.74 -6.27 7.71
N GLN A 201 30.42 -6.14 7.95
CA GLN A 201 29.70 -4.87 7.88
C GLN A 201 29.32 -4.39 9.30
N PRO A 202 30.08 -3.44 9.90
CA PRO A 202 29.85 -3.03 11.29
C PRO A 202 28.45 -2.48 11.56
N SER A 203 27.79 -1.88 10.56
CA SER A 203 26.43 -1.34 10.73
C SER A 203 25.38 -2.44 10.85
N LEU A 204 25.49 -3.52 10.09
CA LEU A 204 24.61 -4.68 10.20
C LEU A 204 24.88 -5.45 11.49
N TYR A 205 26.16 -5.68 11.79
CA TYR A 205 26.62 -6.35 13.01
C TYR A 205 26.03 -5.71 14.28
N ASN A 206 26.09 -4.37 14.38
CA ASN A 206 25.61 -3.67 15.58
C ASN A 206 24.08 -3.71 15.76
N ASP A 207 23.32 -3.78 14.67
CA ASP A 207 21.84 -3.72 14.73
C ASP A 207 21.20 -5.12 14.85
N LEU A 208 21.88 -6.19 14.42
CA LEU A 208 21.35 -7.58 14.36
C LEU A 208 22.14 -8.61 15.18
N GLY A 209 23.45 -8.39 15.41
CA GLY A 209 24.38 -9.37 15.99
C GLY A 209 25.22 -10.10 14.94
N HIS A 210 25.86 -11.21 15.33
CA HIS A 210 26.72 -12.02 14.44
C HIS A 210 25.98 -13.25 13.90
N PHE A 211 26.29 -13.64 12.66
CA PHE A 211 25.97 -14.97 12.16
C PHE A 211 27.09 -15.94 12.56
N THR A 212 26.73 -16.98 13.31
CA THR A 212 27.68 -17.94 13.92
C THR A 212 28.21 -18.98 12.93
N LYS A 213 27.39 -19.37 11.95
CA LYS A 213 27.69 -20.37 10.93
C LYS A 213 27.12 -19.96 9.57
N ASP A 214 27.69 -20.50 8.50
CA ASP A 214 27.07 -20.41 7.18
C ASP A 214 25.92 -21.44 7.07
N ILE A 215 24.88 -21.08 6.31
CA ILE A 215 23.78 -21.99 5.99
C ILE A 215 24.03 -22.55 4.60
N GLY A 216 24.08 -23.89 4.49
CA GLY A 216 24.31 -24.58 3.22
C GLY A 216 23.03 -24.72 2.39
N LYS A 217 22.09 -25.56 2.87
CA LYS A 217 20.82 -25.81 2.18
C LYS A 217 19.67 -25.34 3.06
N THR A 218 18.74 -24.60 2.48
CA THR A 218 17.50 -24.19 3.15
C THR A 218 16.35 -25.02 2.64
N GLU A 219 15.53 -25.52 3.56
CA GLU A 219 14.27 -26.18 3.22
C GLU A 219 13.17 -25.12 3.12
N PRO A 220 12.50 -24.96 1.97
CA PRO A 220 11.42 -24.00 1.82
C PRO A 220 10.31 -24.18 2.87
N GLU A 221 10.04 -25.42 3.28
CA GLU A 221 9.09 -25.78 4.33
C GLU A 221 9.46 -25.16 5.67
N PHE A 222 10.75 -25.18 6.03
CA PHE A 222 11.25 -24.55 7.26
C PHE A 222 10.95 -23.05 7.25
N ILE A 223 11.23 -22.33 6.15
CA ILE A 223 10.94 -20.90 6.04
C ILE A 223 9.44 -20.61 6.06
N ARG A 224 8.64 -21.44 5.36
CA ARG A 224 7.19 -21.32 5.34
C ARG A 224 6.58 -21.47 6.73
N SER A 225 7.19 -22.27 7.62
CA SER A 225 6.70 -22.42 9.01
C SER A 225 6.73 -21.12 9.83
N PHE A 226 7.60 -20.16 9.49
CA PHE A 226 7.67 -18.83 10.14
C PHE A 226 6.75 -17.78 9.50
N GLN A 227 6.05 -18.16 8.41
CA GLN A 227 5.08 -17.31 7.76
C GLN A 227 3.72 -17.51 8.42
N PHE A 228 3.38 -16.64 9.37
CA PHE A 228 2.06 -16.65 9.98
C PHE A 228 1.04 -16.03 9.02
N GLU A 229 0.12 -16.83 8.51
CA GLU A 229 -0.99 -16.37 7.68
C GLU A 229 -2.24 -16.13 8.53
N ASN A 230 -2.50 -14.88 8.90
CA ASN A 230 -3.77 -14.53 9.53
C ASN A 230 -4.89 -14.50 8.47
N LYS A 231 -5.74 -15.53 8.47
CA LYS A 231 -6.92 -15.59 7.62
C LYS A 231 -8.13 -15.01 8.34
N LEU A 232 -8.85 -14.14 7.64
CA LEU A 232 -10.07 -13.52 8.13
C LEU A 232 -11.20 -14.56 8.18
N LEU A 233 -12.04 -14.47 9.21
CA LEU A 233 -13.14 -15.42 9.45
C LEU A 233 -14.02 -15.58 8.19
N PRO A 234 -14.22 -16.80 7.66
CA PRO A 234 -15.10 -17.02 6.51
C PRO A 234 -16.53 -16.53 6.76
N LEU A 235 -17.27 -16.24 5.69
CA LEU A 235 -18.66 -15.80 5.75
C LEU A 235 -18.88 -14.61 6.71
N THR A 236 -17.96 -13.66 6.69
CA THR A 236 -18.10 -12.36 7.36
C THR A 236 -17.79 -11.24 6.38
N TRP A 237 -18.48 -10.12 6.53
CA TRP A 237 -18.13 -8.89 5.84
C TRP A 237 -16.75 -8.45 6.31
N VAL A 238 -15.87 -8.11 5.37
CA VAL A 238 -14.56 -7.57 5.71
C VAL A 238 -14.57 -6.09 5.37
N VAL A 239 -14.31 -5.25 6.35
CA VAL A 239 -14.02 -3.84 6.09
C VAL A 239 -12.52 -3.62 6.15
N VAL A 240 -11.94 -3.15 5.06
CA VAL A 240 -10.56 -2.67 4.99
C VAL A 240 -10.59 -1.16 5.11
N ARG A 241 -10.17 -0.65 6.27
CA ARG A 241 -10.04 0.80 6.47
C ARG A 241 -8.60 1.22 6.23
N ILE A 242 -8.42 2.22 5.38
CA ILE A 242 -7.15 2.88 5.11
C ILE A 242 -7.14 4.29 5.71
N ASP A 243 -5.96 4.78 6.08
CA ASP A 243 -5.78 6.03 6.84
C ASP A 243 -4.45 6.69 6.44
N GLY A 244 -4.48 8.01 6.17
CA GLY A 244 -3.34 8.80 5.75
C GLY A 244 -2.24 8.88 6.82
N CYS A 245 -1.06 8.32 6.54
CA CYS A 245 0.05 8.35 7.48
C CYS A 245 0.64 9.77 7.59
N HIS A 246 0.55 10.36 8.79
CA HIS A 246 1.00 11.73 9.07
C HIS A 246 0.37 12.77 8.12
N PHE A 247 -0.91 12.58 7.76
CA PHE A 247 -1.56 13.41 6.75
C PHE A 247 -1.75 14.88 7.17
N HIS A 248 -1.73 15.19 8.48
CA HIS A 248 -1.64 16.58 8.94
C HIS A 248 -0.42 17.28 8.35
N ARG A 249 0.78 16.68 8.48
CA ARG A 249 2.02 17.23 7.89
C ARG A 249 1.92 17.27 6.36
N PHE A 250 1.34 16.24 5.73
CA PHE A 250 1.15 16.21 4.28
C PHE A 250 0.29 17.38 3.81
N SER A 251 -0.84 17.62 4.47
CA SER A 251 -1.76 18.71 4.16
C SER A 251 -1.16 20.09 4.39
N ASP A 252 -0.33 20.26 5.43
CA ASP A 252 0.36 21.53 5.70
C ASP A 252 1.43 21.81 4.64
N VAL A 253 2.27 20.81 4.34
CA VAL A 253 3.37 20.94 3.37
C VAL A 253 2.84 21.17 1.96
N HIS A 254 1.69 20.60 1.62
CA HIS A 254 1.02 20.82 0.33
C HIS A 254 -0.05 21.92 0.39
N GLU A 255 -0.12 22.72 1.46
CA GLU A 255 -0.97 23.91 1.53
C GLU A 255 -2.44 23.61 1.16
N PHE A 256 -3.00 22.57 1.77
CA PHE A 256 -4.42 22.24 1.61
C PHE A 256 -5.30 23.29 2.28
N GLU A 257 -6.42 23.60 1.64
CA GLU A 257 -7.41 24.51 2.21
C GLU A 257 -7.95 23.97 3.55
N LYS A 258 -8.20 24.90 4.46
CA LYS A 258 -8.73 24.61 5.80
C LYS A 258 -10.07 25.33 5.99
N PRO A 259 -11.11 24.67 6.55
CA PRO A 259 -11.07 23.36 7.22
C PRO A 259 -11.01 22.15 6.27
N ASN A 260 -11.48 22.29 5.03
CA ASN A 260 -11.55 21.22 4.05
C ASN A 260 -11.00 21.68 2.71
N ASP A 261 -10.31 20.79 2.01
CA ASP A 261 -9.84 20.99 0.64
C ASP A 261 -10.65 20.07 -0.28
N GLU A 262 -11.54 20.66 -1.08
CA GLU A 262 -12.45 19.89 -1.92
C GLU A 262 -11.71 19.09 -3.01
N GLN A 263 -10.62 19.63 -3.54
CA GLN A 263 -9.81 18.95 -4.56
C GLN A 263 -9.10 17.74 -3.96
N ALA A 264 -8.58 17.86 -2.74
CA ALA A 264 -7.99 16.73 -2.01
C ALA A 264 -9.02 15.61 -1.76
N LEU A 265 -10.24 15.96 -1.36
CA LEU A 265 -11.32 14.98 -1.15
C LEU A 265 -11.75 14.33 -2.47
N LYS A 266 -11.86 15.12 -3.55
CA LYS A 266 -12.18 14.60 -4.89
C LYS A 266 -11.10 13.64 -5.41
N LEU A 267 -9.82 13.91 -5.14
CA LEU A 267 -8.73 12.98 -5.43
C LEU A 267 -8.89 11.68 -4.63
N MET A 268 -9.16 11.76 -3.32
CA MET A 268 -9.43 10.57 -2.49
C MET A 268 -10.62 9.75 -3.03
N ASN A 269 -11.70 10.43 -3.45
CA ASN A 269 -12.87 9.78 -4.05
C ASN A 269 -12.53 9.06 -5.35
N SER A 270 -11.76 9.71 -6.23
CA SER A 270 -11.30 9.13 -7.49
C SER A 270 -10.44 7.87 -7.25
N CYS A 271 -9.58 7.89 -6.23
CA CYS A 271 -8.82 6.72 -5.81
C CYS A 271 -9.73 5.58 -5.32
N ALA A 272 -10.78 5.89 -4.56
CA ALA A 272 -11.75 4.89 -4.11
C ALA A 272 -12.55 4.29 -5.26
N VAL A 273 -12.95 5.11 -6.26
CA VAL A 273 -13.58 4.63 -7.50
C VAL A 273 -12.66 3.65 -8.23
N ALA A 274 -11.36 3.96 -8.34
CA ALA A 274 -10.40 3.07 -8.96
C ALA A 274 -10.28 1.74 -8.18
N VAL A 275 -10.25 1.79 -6.85
CA VAL A 275 -10.22 0.58 -5.99
C VAL A 275 -11.44 -0.31 -6.25
N LEU A 276 -12.65 0.24 -6.32
CA LEU A 276 -13.86 -0.56 -6.61
C LEU A 276 -13.83 -1.17 -8.02
N LYS A 277 -13.25 -0.47 -8.99
CA LYS A 277 -13.08 -0.99 -10.36
C LYS A 277 -12.09 -2.15 -10.40
N GLU A 278 -10.97 -2.03 -9.69
CA GLU A 278 -9.89 -3.03 -9.65
C GLU A 278 -10.28 -4.27 -8.84
N PHE A 279 -10.84 -4.08 -7.65
CA PHE A 279 -11.16 -5.16 -6.72
C PHE A 279 -12.66 -5.47 -6.72
N GLU A 280 -13.08 -6.39 -7.59
CA GLU A 280 -14.50 -6.71 -7.81
C GLU A 280 -15.28 -7.18 -6.57
N ASP A 281 -14.56 -7.67 -5.56
CA ASP A 281 -15.15 -8.14 -4.31
C ASP A 281 -15.58 -6.98 -3.38
N ILE A 282 -15.17 -5.74 -3.67
CA ILE A 282 -15.54 -4.54 -2.91
C ILE A 282 -16.80 -3.94 -3.53
N HIS A 283 -17.90 -3.91 -2.76
CA HIS A 283 -19.18 -3.40 -3.27
C HIS A 283 -19.54 -2.00 -2.78
N PHE A 284 -18.96 -1.58 -1.66
CA PHE A 284 -19.22 -0.27 -1.06
C PHE A 284 -17.93 0.28 -0.48
N ALA A 285 -17.76 1.59 -0.59
CA ALA A 285 -16.77 2.31 0.18
C ALA A 285 -17.32 3.61 0.75
N TYR A 286 -16.78 4.01 1.89
CA TYR A 286 -17.10 5.28 2.54
C TYR A 286 -15.83 6.01 2.93
N GLY A 287 -15.71 7.28 2.53
CA GLY A 287 -14.54 8.11 2.77
C GLY A 287 -14.86 9.41 3.51
N VAL A 288 -13.94 9.80 4.39
CA VAL A 288 -13.97 11.06 5.12
C VAL A 288 -12.53 11.50 5.42
N SER A 289 -12.24 12.80 5.28
CA SER A 289 -10.90 13.35 5.53
C SER A 289 -9.83 12.58 4.72
N ASP A 290 -8.89 11.96 5.41
CA ASP A 290 -7.77 11.17 4.93
C ASP A 290 -7.98 9.66 5.14
N GLU A 291 -9.20 9.22 5.48
CA GLU A 291 -9.56 7.81 5.62
C GLU A 291 -10.60 7.34 4.59
N TYR A 292 -10.51 6.06 4.23
CA TYR A 292 -11.49 5.37 3.40
C TYR A 292 -11.72 3.94 3.93
N SER A 293 -12.98 3.51 3.92
CA SER A 293 -13.40 2.18 4.38
C SER A 293 -13.97 1.42 3.19
N PHE A 294 -13.39 0.27 2.85
CA PHE A 294 -13.82 -0.58 1.74
C PHE A 294 -14.47 -1.85 2.26
N VAL A 295 -15.71 -2.10 1.85
CA VAL A 295 -16.52 -3.24 2.29
C VAL A 295 -16.47 -4.34 1.25
N LEU A 296 -15.82 -5.45 1.59
CA LEU A 296 -15.79 -6.66 0.79
C LEU A 296 -17.03 -7.50 1.07
N LYS A 297 -17.59 -8.13 0.03
CA LYS A 297 -18.70 -9.07 0.15
C LYS A 297 -18.38 -10.19 1.14
N LYS A 298 -19.42 -10.65 1.85
CA LYS A 298 -19.31 -11.66 2.91
C LYS A 298 -18.65 -12.97 2.45
N GLU A 299 -18.92 -13.37 1.20
CA GLU A 299 -18.42 -14.58 0.54
C GLU A 299 -17.08 -14.37 -0.19
N SER A 300 -16.43 -13.20 -0.04
CA SER A 300 -15.18 -12.89 -0.72
C SER A 300 -14.09 -13.92 -0.38
N GLU A 301 -13.47 -14.47 -1.42
CA GLU A 301 -12.27 -15.31 -1.34
C GLU A 301 -11.03 -14.56 -1.82
N LEU A 302 -11.09 -13.22 -1.90
CA LEU A 302 -9.99 -12.37 -2.31
C LEU A 302 -8.73 -12.72 -1.52
N TYR A 303 -7.67 -13.09 -2.24
CA TYR A 303 -6.41 -13.58 -1.67
C TYR A 303 -6.56 -14.69 -0.60
N LYS A 304 -7.54 -15.59 -0.75
CA LYS A 304 -7.85 -16.65 0.22
C LYS A 304 -8.07 -16.11 1.64
N ARG A 305 -8.64 -14.89 1.73
CA ARG A 305 -8.90 -14.16 2.97
C ARG A 305 -7.65 -13.87 3.81
N GLN A 306 -6.46 -13.89 3.21
CA GLN A 306 -5.21 -13.52 3.88
C GLN A 306 -5.20 -12.01 4.15
N SER A 307 -5.36 -11.64 5.42
CA SER A 307 -5.51 -10.24 5.86
C SER A 307 -4.37 -9.35 5.36
N SER A 308 -3.12 -9.83 5.46
CA SER A 308 -1.93 -9.11 5.00
C SER A 308 -1.98 -8.76 3.52
N LYS A 309 -2.34 -9.71 2.65
CA LYS A 309 -2.43 -9.51 1.19
C LYS A 309 -3.56 -8.57 0.82
N ILE A 310 -4.74 -8.75 1.39
CA ILE A 310 -5.89 -7.88 1.15
C ILE A 310 -5.55 -6.43 1.52
N ILE A 311 -5.05 -6.21 2.76
CA ILE A 311 -4.73 -4.88 3.26
C ILE A 311 -3.68 -4.21 2.36
N SER A 312 -2.54 -4.89 2.15
CA SER A 312 -1.42 -4.31 1.38
C SER A 312 -1.79 -4.03 -0.07
N ALA A 313 -2.52 -4.92 -0.74
CA ALA A 313 -2.97 -4.71 -2.12
C ALA A 313 -3.86 -3.47 -2.25
N ILE A 314 -4.90 -3.35 -1.40
CA ILE A 314 -5.81 -2.20 -1.44
C ILE A 314 -5.07 -0.92 -1.08
N THR A 315 -4.25 -0.91 -0.02
CA THR A 315 -3.52 0.30 0.40
C THR A 315 -2.50 0.75 -0.64
N SER A 316 -1.76 -0.17 -1.25
CA SER A 316 -0.72 0.17 -2.22
C SER A 316 -1.33 0.65 -3.53
N PHE A 317 -2.40 0.00 -4.00
CA PHE A 317 -3.15 0.43 -5.18
C PHE A 317 -3.82 1.81 -4.98
N PHE A 318 -4.42 2.05 -3.81
CA PHE A 318 -4.99 3.36 -3.50
C PHE A 318 -3.90 4.44 -3.52
N THR A 319 -2.74 4.16 -2.90
CA THR A 319 -1.63 5.11 -2.82
C THR A 319 -1.02 5.40 -4.19
N SER A 320 -0.80 4.36 -5.01
CA SER A 320 -0.26 4.53 -6.35
C SER A 320 -1.22 5.31 -7.24
N THR A 321 -2.53 5.06 -7.13
CA THR A 321 -3.56 5.84 -7.81
C THR A 321 -3.54 7.31 -7.37
N TYR A 322 -3.41 7.57 -6.06
CA TYR A 322 -3.33 8.93 -5.51
C TYR A 322 -2.16 9.72 -6.10
N VAL A 323 -0.98 9.09 -6.20
CA VAL A 323 0.21 9.72 -6.81
C VAL A 323 0.03 9.90 -8.32
N LEU A 324 -0.54 8.91 -9.00
CA LEU A 324 -0.72 8.93 -10.45
C LEU A 324 -1.68 10.04 -10.88
N GLN A 325 -2.79 10.21 -10.15
CA GLN A 325 -3.84 11.18 -10.45
C GLN A 325 -3.58 12.56 -9.85
N TRP A 326 -2.55 12.72 -8.99
CA TRP A 326 -2.26 13.99 -8.33
C TRP A 326 -2.24 15.19 -9.30
N GLY A 327 -1.56 15.05 -10.45
CA GLY A 327 -1.43 16.15 -11.42
C GLY A 327 -2.74 16.54 -12.12
N GLU A 328 -3.74 15.66 -12.15
CA GLU A 328 -5.08 15.94 -12.70
C GLU A 328 -5.91 16.79 -11.72
N PHE A 329 -5.78 16.51 -10.42
CA PHE A 329 -6.49 17.25 -9.37
C PHE A 329 -5.73 18.49 -8.89
N PHE A 330 -4.41 18.53 -9.06
CA PHE A 330 -3.55 19.62 -8.60
C PHE A 330 -2.55 20.06 -9.69
N PRO A 331 -3.02 20.64 -10.81
CA PRO A 331 -2.17 20.95 -11.97
C PRO A 331 -1.04 21.96 -11.68
N HIS A 332 -1.20 22.79 -10.64
CA HIS A 332 -0.26 23.85 -10.28
C HIS A 332 0.49 23.60 -8.97
N LYS A 333 0.34 22.43 -8.37
CA LYS A 333 0.95 22.09 -7.08
C LYS A 333 1.76 20.81 -7.23
N GLU A 334 3.07 20.90 -7.10
CA GLU A 334 3.95 19.74 -7.15
C GLU A 334 3.82 18.90 -5.87
N MET A 335 3.84 17.57 -6.01
CA MET A 335 3.94 16.66 -4.87
C MET A 335 5.36 16.71 -4.30
N LYS A 336 5.51 17.31 -3.11
CA LYS A 336 6.80 17.53 -2.45
C LYS A 336 7.41 16.23 -1.92
N TYR A 337 6.60 15.28 -1.49
CA TYR A 337 7.04 13.93 -1.13
C TYR A 337 5.92 12.89 -1.29
N PRO A 338 6.24 11.60 -1.53
CA PRO A 338 5.23 10.56 -1.71
C PRO A 338 4.41 10.32 -0.44
N PRO A 339 3.07 10.24 -0.52
CA PRO A 339 2.23 9.92 0.64
C PRO A 339 2.36 8.45 1.03
N SER A 340 1.80 8.10 2.18
CA SER A 340 1.61 6.71 2.59
C SER A 340 0.31 6.56 3.36
N PHE A 341 -0.29 5.39 3.24
CA PHE A 341 -1.53 5.02 3.90
C PHE A 341 -1.29 3.73 4.67
N ASP A 342 -1.77 3.67 5.90
CA ASP A 342 -1.85 2.41 6.61
C ASP A 342 -3.23 1.78 6.46
N GLY A 343 -3.32 0.47 6.69
CA GLY A 343 -4.59 -0.23 6.58
C GLY A 343 -4.81 -1.25 7.68
N ARG A 344 -6.08 -1.55 7.93
CA ARG A 344 -6.53 -2.65 8.80
C ARG A 344 -7.77 -3.31 8.23
N ALA A 345 -7.91 -4.62 8.45
CA ALA A 345 -9.11 -5.37 8.12
C ALA A 345 -9.85 -5.77 9.40
N VAL A 346 -11.17 -5.60 9.40
CA VAL A 346 -12.06 -5.98 10.51
C VAL A 346 -13.21 -6.81 9.95
N CYS A 347 -13.54 -7.91 10.64
CA CYS A 347 -14.66 -8.78 10.26
C CYS A 347 -15.93 -8.36 10.98
N TYR A 348 -17.01 -8.19 10.23
CA TYR A 348 -18.36 -7.90 10.74
C TYR A 348 -19.27 -9.09 10.43
N PRO A 349 -19.73 -9.83 11.45
CA PRO A 349 -20.43 -11.11 11.23
C PRO A 349 -21.88 -10.94 10.77
N THR A 350 -22.51 -9.80 11.08
CA THR A 350 -23.90 -9.53 10.72
C THR A 350 -24.03 -8.20 10.00
N TYR A 351 -25.11 -8.08 9.23
CA TYR A 351 -25.45 -6.89 8.47
C TYR A 351 -25.62 -5.66 9.39
N ASN A 352 -26.32 -5.81 10.51
CA ASN A 352 -26.58 -4.71 11.44
C ASN A 352 -25.29 -4.11 12.01
N ILE A 353 -24.32 -4.96 12.42
CA ILE A 353 -23.06 -4.46 12.99
C ILE A 353 -22.21 -3.76 11.90
N LEU A 354 -22.29 -4.21 10.65
CA LEU A 354 -21.67 -3.51 9.53
C LEU A 354 -22.29 -2.11 9.33
N LEU A 355 -23.63 -2.01 9.36
CA LEU A 355 -24.31 -0.72 9.28
C LEU A 355 -23.96 0.19 10.45
N ASP A 356 -23.91 -0.32 11.67
CA ASP A 356 -23.49 0.44 12.85
C ASP A 356 -22.07 1.01 12.69
N TYR A 357 -21.16 0.23 12.10
CA TYR A 357 -19.82 0.71 11.77
C TYR A 357 -19.85 1.86 10.75
N LEU A 358 -20.61 1.72 9.66
CA LEU A 358 -20.70 2.75 8.62
C LEU A 358 -21.36 4.03 9.16
N ALA A 359 -22.43 3.88 9.93
CA ALA A 359 -23.08 4.98 10.65
C ALA A 359 -22.11 5.67 11.60
N TRP A 360 -21.31 4.90 12.36
CA TRP A 360 -20.28 5.45 13.23
C TRP A 360 -19.25 6.30 12.46
N ARG A 361 -18.81 5.86 11.27
CA ARG A 361 -17.90 6.64 10.42
C ARG A 361 -18.55 7.94 9.92
N GLN A 362 -19.85 7.92 9.59
CA GLN A 362 -20.54 9.14 9.15
C GLN A 362 -20.84 10.11 10.30
N VAL A 363 -21.16 9.61 11.50
CA VAL A 363 -21.30 10.45 12.69
C VAL A 363 -19.96 11.13 13.03
N ASP A 364 -18.85 10.38 12.95
CA ASP A 364 -17.49 10.90 13.17
C ASP A 364 -17.14 11.99 12.15
N CYS A 365 -17.56 11.84 10.88
CA CYS A 365 -17.44 12.88 9.86
C CYS A 365 -18.15 14.18 10.27
N HIS A 366 -19.40 14.08 10.70
CA HIS A 366 -20.19 15.25 11.09
C HIS A 366 -19.56 15.99 12.29
N ILE A 367 -19.15 15.24 13.32
CA ILE A 367 -18.53 15.80 14.53
C ILE A 367 -17.21 16.50 14.17
N ASN A 368 -16.34 15.84 13.43
CA ASN A 368 -15.03 16.38 13.09
C ASN A 368 -15.14 17.57 12.14
N ASN A 369 -16.01 17.54 11.14
CA ASN A 369 -16.19 18.65 10.21
C ASN A 369 -16.73 19.90 10.92
N GLN A 370 -17.73 19.76 11.81
CA GLN A 370 -18.26 20.89 12.57
C GLN A 370 -17.18 21.51 13.48
N TYR A 371 -16.45 20.66 14.21
CA TYR A 371 -15.35 21.10 15.07
C TYR A 371 -14.25 21.82 14.26
N ASN A 372 -13.79 21.20 13.17
CA ASN A 372 -12.72 21.75 12.32
C ASN A 372 -13.13 23.06 11.68
N THR A 373 -14.40 23.20 11.26
CA THR A 373 -14.92 24.45 10.69
C THR A 373 -14.84 25.57 11.73
N CYS A 374 -15.34 25.33 12.95
CA CYS A 374 -15.22 26.31 14.03
C CYS A 374 -13.76 26.65 14.34
N PHE A 375 -12.92 25.61 14.47
CA PHE A 375 -11.51 25.74 14.83
C PHE A 375 -10.76 26.61 13.82
N TRP A 376 -10.91 26.33 12.53
CA TRP A 376 -10.20 27.07 11.49
C TRP A 376 -10.76 28.47 11.27
N MET A 377 -12.05 28.70 11.49
CA MET A 377 -12.60 30.07 11.47
C MET A 377 -12.07 30.91 12.63
N LEU A 378 -11.94 30.34 13.83
CA LEU A 378 -11.28 30.98 14.96
C LEU A 378 -9.81 31.30 14.66
N VAL A 379 -9.07 30.35 14.07
CA VAL A 379 -7.67 30.59 13.67
C VAL A 379 -7.58 31.70 12.62
N LYS A 380 -8.44 31.69 11.61
CA LYS A 380 -8.51 32.75 10.57
C LYS A 380 -8.91 34.11 11.12
N SER A 381 -9.64 34.16 12.24
CA SER A 381 -9.97 35.40 12.95
C SER A 381 -8.81 36.01 13.75
N GLY A 382 -7.63 35.39 13.74
CA GLY A 382 -6.43 35.86 14.42
C GLY A 382 -6.13 35.16 15.75
N LYS A 383 -6.94 34.18 16.17
CA LYS A 383 -6.63 33.37 17.36
C LYS A 383 -5.53 32.36 17.06
N THR A 384 -4.71 32.03 18.06
CA THR A 384 -3.76 30.93 17.92
C THR A 384 -4.47 29.58 17.89
N LYS A 385 -3.79 28.52 17.42
CA LYS A 385 -4.32 27.15 17.45
C LYS A 385 -4.70 26.73 18.89
N THR A 386 -3.86 27.05 19.88
CA THR A 386 -4.13 26.76 21.29
C THR A 386 -5.36 27.51 21.80
N GLN A 387 -5.45 28.82 21.56
CA GLN A 387 -6.61 29.61 21.97
C GLN A 387 -7.91 29.11 21.33
N SER A 388 -7.86 28.67 20.07
CA SER A 388 -9.02 28.14 19.36
C SER A 388 -9.46 26.79 19.93
N GLN A 389 -8.50 25.93 20.28
CA GLN A 389 -8.77 24.65 20.95
C GLN A 389 -9.38 24.86 22.34
N ASP A 390 -8.83 25.78 23.13
CA ASP A 390 -9.33 26.10 24.47
C ASP A 390 -10.74 26.70 24.42
N TYR A 391 -11.01 27.57 23.44
CA TYR A 391 -12.34 28.14 23.24
C TYR A 391 -13.40 27.09 22.91
N LEU A 392 -13.07 26.09 22.08
CA LEU A 392 -14.00 25.04 21.68
C LEU A 392 -14.13 23.92 22.71
N LYS A 393 -13.30 23.91 23.76
CA LYS A 393 -13.29 22.87 24.77
C LYS A 393 -14.61 22.87 25.55
N GLY A 394 -15.28 21.72 25.58
CA GLY A 394 -16.56 21.56 26.30
C GLY A 394 -17.78 22.09 25.56
N THR A 395 -17.61 22.73 24.39
CA THR A 395 -18.73 23.24 23.60
C THR A 395 -19.58 22.11 23.02
N GLN A 396 -20.89 22.34 22.95
CA GLN A 396 -21.90 21.46 22.36
C GLN A 396 -22.13 21.79 20.88
N THR A 397 -22.88 20.93 20.18
CA THR A 397 -23.22 21.13 18.75
C THR A 397 -23.94 22.45 18.50
N ARG A 398 -24.88 22.82 19.37
CA ARG A 398 -25.63 24.07 19.26
C ARG A 398 -24.73 25.30 19.38
N GLU A 399 -23.86 25.33 20.38
CA GLU A 399 -22.92 26.44 20.61
C GLU A 399 -21.94 26.61 19.44
N LYS A 400 -21.50 25.51 18.82
CA LYS A 400 -20.68 25.55 17.59
C LYS A 400 -21.44 26.16 16.41
N ASN A 401 -22.72 25.79 16.22
CA ASN A 401 -23.55 26.38 15.17
C ASN A 401 -23.82 27.87 15.42
N GLU A 402 -24.09 28.26 16.67
CA GLU A 402 -24.26 29.66 17.06
C GLU A 402 -22.97 30.45 16.84
N LEU A 403 -21.80 29.90 17.17
CA LEU A 403 -20.49 30.49 16.86
C LEU A 403 -20.32 30.73 15.35
N LEU A 404 -20.56 29.71 14.52
CA LEU A 404 -20.45 29.81 13.07
C LEU A 404 -21.39 30.86 12.48
N SER A 405 -22.66 30.84 12.90
CA SER A 405 -23.67 31.76 12.39
C SER A 405 -23.45 33.18 12.87
N CYS A 406 -23.30 33.41 14.17
CA CYS A 406 -23.27 34.75 14.76
C CYS A 406 -21.93 35.47 14.53
N GLN A 407 -20.80 34.76 14.60
CA GLN A 407 -19.49 35.39 14.49
C GLN A 407 -18.94 35.37 13.05
N PHE A 408 -19.28 34.34 12.27
CA PHE A 408 -18.70 34.12 10.95
C PHE A 408 -19.70 34.19 9.80
N GLY A 409 -21.01 34.31 10.09
CA GLY A 409 -22.06 34.32 9.06
C GLY A 409 -22.17 33.01 8.30
N ILE A 410 -21.71 31.89 8.88
CA ILE A 410 -21.71 30.57 8.24
C ILE A 410 -22.87 29.75 8.79
N GLU A 411 -23.82 29.40 7.93
CA GLU A 411 -24.83 28.38 8.24
C GLU A 411 -24.21 27.01 7.95
N TYR A 412 -24.11 26.15 8.98
CA TYR A 412 -23.40 24.88 8.85
C TYR A 412 -24.11 23.92 7.89
N ASN A 413 -25.45 23.87 7.91
CA ASN A 413 -26.23 22.95 7.06
C ASN A 413 -26.25 23.34 5.57
N SER A 414 -25.73 24.51 5.19
CA SER A 414 -25.57 24.96 3.81
C SER A 414 -24.17 24.64 3.29
N LEU A 415 -23.25 24.13 4.14
CA LEU A 415 -21.95 23.66 3.67
C LEU A 415 -22.12 22.49 2.69
N PRO A 416 -21.21 22.35 1.71
CA PRO A 416 -21.22 21.26 0.75
C PRO A 416 -21.37 19.88 1.41
N LEU A 417 -22.18 19.02 0.80
CA LEU A 417 -22.48 17.69 1.35
C LEU A 417 -21.23 16.81 1.47
N ILE A 418 -20.26 16.95 0.56
CA ILE A 418 -18.98 16.23 0.64
C ILE A 418 -18.24 16.47 1.97
N PHE A 419 -18.40 17.65 2.59
CA PHE A 419 -17.79 17.95 3.88
C PHE A 419 -18.61 17.44 5.07
N ARG A 420 -19.94 17.43 4.94
CA ARG A 420 -20.86 17.08 6.04
C ARG A 420 -21.22 15.60 6.12
N MET A 421 -21.27 14.94 4.97
CA MET A 421 -21.75 13.56 4.82
C MET A 421 -20.65 12.60 4.40
N GLY A 422 -19.47 13.11 4.02
CA GLY A 422 -18.41 12.30 3.42
C GLY A 422 -18.81 11.81 2.02
N SER A 423 -18.15 10.74 1.56
CA SER A 423 -18.30 10.21 0.21
C SER A 423 -18.61 8.72 0.23
N SER A 424 -19.76 8.33 -0.30
CA SER A 424 -20.15 6.94 -0.52
C SER A 424 -19.86 6.55 -1.97
N VAL A 425 -19.14 5.44 -2.17
CA VAL A 425 -18.75 4.94 -3.50
C VAL A 425 -19.28 3.53 -3.68
N PHE A 426 -20.02 3.28 -4.75
CA PHE A 426 -20.64 1.97 -5.02
C PHE A 426 -21.00 1.83 -6.50
N HIS A 427 -21.27 0.60 -6.92
CA HIS A 427 -21.81 0.32 -8.26
C HIS A 427 -23.30 0.66 -8.31
N LEU A 428 -23.73 1.47 -9.28
CA LEU A 428 -25.15 1.59 -9.63
C LEU A 428 -25.62 0.30 -10.30
N LYS A 429 -26.88 -0.07 -10.04
CA LYS A 429 -27.52 -1.16 -10.75
C LYS A 429 -27.87 -0.67 -12.16
N GLU A 430 -27.44 -1.39 -13.20
CA GLU A 430 -27.93 -1.15 -14.56
C GLU A 430 -29.42 -1.47 -14.65
N ALA A 431 -30.18 -0.58 -15.28
CA ALA A 431 -31.48 -0.94 -15.82
C ALA A 431 -31.24 -1.95 -16.95
N VAL A 432 -31.71 -3.19 -16.77
CA VAL A 432 -31.66 -4.19 -17.84
C VAL A 432 -32.56 -3.67 -18.96
N ALA A 433 -31.97 -3.17 -20.05
CA ALA A 433 -32.70 -2.98 -21.29
C ALA A 433 -33.10 -4.37 -21.78
N VAL A 434 -34.39 -4.67 -21.71
CA VAL A 434 -34.97 -5.87 -22.34
C VAL A 434 -35.01 -5.59 -23.84
N GLU A 435 -33.89 -5.77 -24.52
CA GLU A 435 -33.91 -5.94 -25.97
C GLU A 435 -34.01 -7.43 -26.29
N SER A 436 -35.11 -7.74 -26.96
CA SER A 436 -35.46 -8.97 -27.66
C SER A 436 -34.35 -10.02 -27.77
N GLY A 437 -34.47 -11.07 -26.94
CA GLY A 437 -34.25 -12.45 -27.35
C GLY A 437 -32.91 -12.80 -28.00
N GLU A 438 -31.78 -12.55 -27.33
CA GLU A 438 -30.58 -13.38 -27.48
C GLU A 438 -29.67 -13.21 -26.25
N VAL A 439 -29.49 -14.28 -25.47
CA VAL A 439 -28.71 -14.25 -24.22
C VAL A 439 -27.22 -14.32 -24.56
N SER A 440 -26.64 -13.16 -24.88
CA SER A 440 -25.20 -12.93 -24.84
C SER A 440 -24.79 -12.66 -23.38
N GLY A 441 -24.22 -13.66 -22.72
CA GLY A 441 -23.77 -13.63 -21.33
C GLY A 441 -22.55 -12.74 -21.07
N LYS A 442 -22.68 -11.41 -21.25
CA LYS A 442 -21.80 -10.42 -20.62
C LYS A 442 -22.63 -9.61 -19.63
N LYS A 443 -22.50 -9.91 -18.34
CA LYS A 443 -22.94 -9.02 -17.27
C LYS A 443 -22.12 -7.73 -17.41
N LEU A 444 -22.71 -6.70 -18.00
CA LEU A 444 -22.15 -5.36 -17.95
C LEU A 444 -22.11 -4.95 -16.47
N LYS A 445 -20.93 -4.54 -16.02
CA LYS A 445 -20.66 -4.21 -14.62
C LYS A 445 -21.07 -2.75 -14.46
N GLY A 446 -22.11 -2.50 -13.67
CA GLY A 446 -22.70 -1.17 -13.55
C GLY A 446 -21.68 -0.10 -13.14
N GLU A 447 -21.94 1.13 -13.56
CA GLU A 447 -21.06 2.29 -13.34
C GLU A 447 -20.78 2.51 -11.85
N VAL A 448 -19.51 2.77 -11.49
CA VAL A 448 -19.12 3.14 -10.12
C VAL A 448 -19.34 4.63 -9.94
N VAL A 449 -20.19 5.00 -8.98
CA VAL A 449 -20.55 6.39 -8.69
C VAL A 449 -20.10 6.84 -7.31
N VAL A 450 -20.03 8.16 -7.11
CA VAL A 450 -19.74 8.81 -5.83
C VAL A 450 -20.95 9.65 -5.42
N HIS A 451 -21.59 9.32 -4.31
CA HIS A 451 -22.71 10.05 -3.73
C HIS A 451 -22.35 10.64 -2.36
N HIS A 452 -22.96 11.76 -2.00
CA HIS A 452 -22.81 12.42 -0.70
C HIS A 452 -24.15 12.40 0.04
N CYS A 453 -24.47 11.26 0.63
CA CYS A 453 -25.81 10.94 1.15
C CYS A 453 -25.75 10.46 2.61
N ASN A 454 -26.88 10.55 3.30
CA ASN A 454 -27.02 9.99 4.64
C ASN A 454 -27.11 8.46 4.57
N ILE A 455 -26.08 7.76 5.05
CA ILE A 455 -26.00 6.30 5.10
C ILE A 455 -26.34 5.73 6.48
N ILE A 456 -26.71 6.59 7.44
CA ILE A 456 -27.23 6.19 8.75
C ILE A 456 -28.69 5.75 8.62
N GLU A 457 -29.45 6.44 7.77
CA GLU A 457 -30.87 6.14 7.56
C GLU A 457 -31.08 4.87 6.72
N ARG A 458 -32.13 4.12 7.07
CA ARG A 458 -32.47 2.87 6.36
C ARG A 458 -32.88 3.08 4.92
N CYS A 459 -33.50 4.23 4.60
CA CYS A 459 -33.97 4.57 3.25
C CYS A 459 -32.85 4.40 2.21
N PHE A 460 -31.63 4.86 2.50
CA PHE A 460 -30.48 4.71 1.60
C PHE A 460 -30.21 3.23 1.26
N TRP A 461 -30.22 2.35 2.27
CA TRP A 461 -29.96 0.92 2.07
C TRP A 461 -31.12 0.20 1.39
N GLU A 462 -32.36 0.66 1.62
CA GLU A 462 -33.57 0.15 1.00
C GLU A 462 -33.70 0.56 -0.48
N GLU A 463 -33.25 1.77 -0.83
CA GLU A 463 -33.15 2.27 -2.21
C GLU A 463 -32.01 1.60 -3.00
N HIS A 464 -31.02 1.05 -2.30
CA HIS A 464 -29.85 0.42 -2.89
C HIS A 464 -29.59 -1.01 -2.38
N PRO A 465 -30.55 -1.94 -2.53
CA PRO A 465 -30.48 -3.29 -1.94
C PRO A 465 -29.38 -4.16 -2.56
N HIS A 466 -28.85 -3.77 -3.72
CA HIS A 466 -27.78 -4.47 -4.44
C HIS A 466 -26.38 -4.21 -3.84
N ILE A 467 -26.16 -3.12 -3.11
CA ILE A 467 -24.83 -2.74 -2.59
C ILE A 467 -24.31 -3.81 -1.64
N LEU A 468 -25.09 -4.16 -0.61
CA LEU A 468 -24.70 -5.15 0.40
C LEU A 468 -25.45 -6.48 0.22
N SER A 469 -26.06 -6.69 -0.97
CA SER A 469 -26.84 -7.87 -1.32
C SER A 469 -27.68 -8.41 -0.15
N LEU A 470 -28.73 -7.66 0.22
CA LEU A 470 -29.73 -8.12 1.21
C LEU A 470 -30.48 -9.39 0.74
N LEU A 471 -30.41 -9.72 -0.55
CA LEU A 471 -31.19 -10.76 -1.20
C LEU A 471 -30.30 -11.88 -1.73
N ASN A 472 -29.90 -12.83 -0.86
CA ASN A 472 -29.64 -14.24 -1.23
C ASN A 472 -29.37 -15.17 -0.03
N SER A 473 -30.13 -15.06 1.07
CA SER A 473 -30.13 -16.11 2.13
C SER A 473 -31.52 -16.64 2.51
N HIS A 474 -32.58 -16.22 1.82
CA HIS A 474 -33.93 -16.76 1.99
C HIS A 474 -34.57 -17.09 0.63
N LYS A 475 -33.93 -17.94 -0.18
CA LYS A 475 -34.73 -18.86 -1.01
C LYS A 475 -34.98 -20.08 -0.14
N THR A 476 -36.18 -20.11 0.42
CA THR A 476 -36.85 -21.27 1.01
C THR A 476 -36.39 -22.57 0.36
N ALA A 477 -35.63 -23.36 1.11
CA ALA A 477 -35.67 -24.80 0.96
C ALA A 477 -37.04 -25.24 1.49
N THR A 478 -38.04 -25.26 0.61
CA THR A 478 -39.21 -26.11 0.80
C THR A 478 -38.71 -27.55 0.65
N PHE A 479 -38.72 -28.27 1.77
CA PHE A 479 -38.60 -29.72 1.82
C PHE A 479 -39.77 -30.38 1.10
#